data_AF-A0A4Y9ZPV1-F1
#
_entry.id   AF-A0A4Y9ZPV1-F1
#
_cell.length_a   1.000
_cell.length_b   1.000
_cell.length_c   1.000
_cell.angle_alpha   90.00
_cell.angle_beta   90.00
_cell.angle_gamma   90.00
#
_symmetry.space_group_name_H-M   'P 1'
#
loop_
_entity.id
_entity.type
_entity.pdbx_description
1 polymer ?
#
loop_
_entity_poly.entity_id
_entity_poly.type
_entity_poly.pdbx_seq_one_letter_code
_entity_poly.pdbx_strand_id
1 'polypeptide(L)'
;MPLPNMTPYVTPHILHKNYAQASDNEQLSSLIGRDVEYFSQAGFDMDKITLKRNAPVALLYEDAIRNEGAIISSSGALINFSGKKTGRSPKDKRIVYEETSKDEIWWGSVNIKMDEHTFEINRERAIDYLNTRDNVYVFDGYAGWDPKYRIKVRVICARAYHALFMVRRAP
;
A
#
# COMPACT_ATOMS: atom_id res chain seq x y z
N MET A 1 -17.19 -49.20 -33.37
CA MET A 1 -17.31 -47.86 -32.74
C MET A 1 -16.10 -47.64 -31.85
N PRO A 2 -15.26 -46.63 -32.13
CA PRO A 2 -13.96 -46.44 -31.50
C PRO A 2 -14.00 -45.39 -30.38
N LEU A 3 -13.17 -45.58 -29.35
CA LEU A 3 -12.64 -44.48 -28.54
C LEU A 3 -11.10 -44.51 -28.69
N PRO A 4 -10.49 -43.54 -29.39
CA PRO A 4 -9.07 -43.54 -29.67
C PRO A 4 -8.23 -42.91 -28.55
N ASN A 5 -7.16 -43.61 -28.20
CA ASN A 5 -5.81 -43.17 -27.85
C ASN A 5 -5.59 -41.72 -27.39
N MET A 6 -5.15 -41.62 -26.14
CA MET A 6 -4.21 -40.66 -25.56
C MET A 6 -3.65 -39.58 -26.50
N THR A 7 -4.06 -38.33 -26.28
CA THR A 7 -3.27 -37.16 -26.68
C THR A 7 -2.28 -36.80 -25.57
N PRO A 8 -0.98 -36.64 -25.87
CA PRO A 8 -0.05 -36.06 -24.92
C PRO A 8 -0.35 -34.56 -24.81
N TYR A 9 -0.74 -34.08 -23.63
CA TYR A 9 -0.71 -32.65 -23.32
C TYR A 9 0.76 -32.21 -23.25
N VAL A 10 1.32 -31.88 -24.41
CA VAL A 10 2.55 -31.09 -24.51
C VAL A 10 2.15 -29.66 -24.14
N THR A 11 2.53 -29.23 -22.95
CA THR A 11 2.50 -27.82 -22.57
C THR A 11 3.40 -27.06 -23.54
N PRO A 12 2.91 -26.07 -24.32
CA PRO A 12 3.82 -25.20 -25.03
C PRO A 12 4.60 -24.41 -23.99
N HIS A 13 5.87 -24.74 -23.82
CA HIS A 13 6.87 -23.85 -23.25
C HIS A 13 7.00 -22.63 -24.16
N ILE A 14 6.04 -21.72 -24.10
CA ILE A 14 6.22 -20.34 -24.56
C ILE A 14 6.59 -19.55 -23.31
N LEU A 15 7.82 -19.80 -22.86
CA LEU A 15 8.60 -18.78 -22.18
C LEU A 15 8.74 -17.63 -23.18
N HIS A 16 7.88 -16.63 -23.09
CA HIS A 16 8.16 -15.31 -23.65
C HIS A 16 9.40 -14.76 -22.91
N LYS A 17 10.58 -15.13 -23.39
CA LYS A 17 11.90 -14.64 -22.94
C LYS A 17 12.10 -13.13 -23.18
N ASN A 18 11.08 -12.44 -23.70
CA ASN A 18 11.15 -11.04 -24.09
C ASN A 18 10.11 -10.13 -23.38
N TYR A 19 9.43 -10.59 -22.32
CA TYR A 19 8.54 -9.70 -21.54
C TYR A 19 9.29 -8.81 -20.54
N ALA A 20 10.61 -9.02 -20.37
CA ALA A 20 11.39 -8.42 -19.28
C ALA A 20 12.53 -7.50 -19.72
N GLN A 21 12.69 -7.17 -21.01
CA GLN A 21 13.74 -6.25 -21.43
C GLN A 21 13.31 -5.40 -22.62
N ALA A 22 13.11 -4.10 -22.36
CA ALA A 22 13.58 -2.95 -23.15
C ALA A 22 12.57 -1.78 -23.14
N SER A 23 12.43 -1.08 -22.00
CA SER A 23 12.07 0.36 -21.98
C SER A 23 12.12 1.03 -20.59
N ASP A 24 12.26 0.31 -19.47
CA ASP A 24 11.95 0.91 -18.15
C ASP A 24 13.13 1.03 -17.15
N ASN A 25 14.33 0.53 -17.48
CA ASN A 25 15.41 0.41 -16.47
C ASN A 25 16.07 1.75 -16.07
N GLU A 26 16.12 2.76 -16.95
CA GLU A 26 16.65 4.09 -16.58
C GLU A 26 15.62 4.97 -15.85
N GLN A 27 14.33 4.82 -16.18
CA GLN A 27 13.27 5.52 -15.46
C GLN A 27 13.04 4.92 -14.07
N LEU A 28 13.06 3.59 -13.93
CA LEU A 28 12.90 2.91 -12.64
C LEU A 28 14.01 3.27 -11.64
N SER A 29 15.27 3.33 -12.09
CA SER A 29 16.40 3.72 -11.22
C SER A 29 16.34 5.20 -10.81
N SER A 30 15.92 6.09 -11.72
CA SER A 30 15.69 7.51 -11.40
C SER A 30 14.50 7.75 -10.46
N LEU A 31 13.45 6.93 -10.56
CA LEU A 31 12.28 6.97 -9.68
C LEU A 31 12.62 6.44 -8.29
N ILE A 32 13.41 5.37 -8.20
CA ILE A 32 13.93 4.85 -6.93
C ILE A 32 14.78 5.91 -6.23
N GLY A 33 15.68 6.60 -6.96
CA GLY A 33 16.51 7.68 -6.39
C GLY A 33 15.69 8.85 -5.84
N ARG A 34 14.66 9.30 -6.59
CA ARG A 34 13.74 10.34 -6.11
C ARG A 34 12.90 9.88 -4.93
N ASP A 35 12.42 8.63 -4.94
CA ASP A 35 11.67 8.09 -3.81
C ASP A 35 12.54 8.07 -2.55
N VAL A 36 13.79 7.61 -2.62
CA VAL A 36 14.73 7.63 -1.47
C VAL A 36 14.90 9.05 -0.92
N GLU A 37 15.03 10.05 -1.80
CA GLU A 37 15.13 11.45 -1.38
C GLU A 37 13.84 11.94 -0.70
N TYR A 38 12.66 11.68 -1.27
CA TYR A 38 11.38 12.07 -0.69
C TYR A 38 11.10 11.39 0.65
N PHE A 39 11.40 10.10 0.77
CA PHE A 39 11.22 9.36 2.02
C PHE A 39 12.22 9.84 3.08
N SER A 40 13.48 10.10 2.70
CA SER A 40 14.47 10.69 3.60
C SER A 40 14.06 12.09 4.08
N GLN A 41 13.61 12.97 3.18
CA GLN A 41 13.07 14.29 3.53
C GLN A 41 11.84 14.20 4.44
N ALA A 42 11.02 13.17 4.26
CA ALA A 42 9.87 12.91 5.11
C ALA A 42 10.24 12.31 6.49
N GLY A 43 11.53 12.04 6.76
CA GLY A 43 12.02 11.54 8.05
C GLY A 43 12.17 10.02 8.14
N PHE A 44 12.07 9.30 7.02
CA PHE A 44 12.27 7.85 7.01
C PHE A 44 13.75 7.48 7.01
N ASP A 45 14.13 6.55 7.88
CA ASP A 45 15.49 6.03 8.00
C ASP A 45 15.72 4.91 6.98
N MET A 46 16.19 5.29 5.80
CA MET A 46 16.38 4.40 4.65
C MET A 46 17.50 3.37 4.85
N ASP A 47 18.35 3.54 5.86
CA ASP A 47 19.40 2.57 6.20
C ASP A 47 18.86 1.45 7.09
N LYS A 48 17.79 1.72 7.85
CA LYS A 48 17.15 0.74 8.74
C LYS A 48 15.97 0.03 8.11
N ILE A 49 15.15 0.73 7.32
CA ILE A 49 13.90 0.17 6.79
C ILE A 49 14.09 -0.43 5.40
N THR A 50 13.49 -1.59 5.17
CA THR A 50 13.33 -2.13 3.81
C THR A 50 12.02 -1.64 3.22
N LEU A 51 12.11 -0.81 2.16
CA LEU A 51 10.94 -0.26 1.48
C LEU A 51 10.46 -1.21 0.37
N LYS A 52 9.22 -1.70 0.49
CA LYS A 52 8.56 -2.58 -0.48
C LYS A 52 7.48 -1.81 -1.25
N ARG A 53 7.85 -1.24 -2.39
CA ARG A 53 6.95 -0.45 -3.25
C ARG A 53 6.18 -1.34 -4.23
N ASN A 54 4.87 -1.13 -4.33
CA ASN A 54 3.94 -1.85 -5.20
C ASN A 54 4.20 -3.36 -5.23
N ALA A 55 4.43 -3.94 -4.05
CA ALA A 55 4.77 -5.35 -3.90
C ALA A 55 3.68 -6.25 -4.50
N PRO A 56 4.06 -7.35 -5.18
CA PRO A 56 3.10 -8.26 -5.77
C PRO A 56 2.26 -8.94 -4.69
N VAL A 57 1.02 -9.30 -5.05
CA VAL A 57 0.05 -9.92 -4.14
C VAL A 57 0.62 -11.15 -3.42
N ALA A 58 1.38 -11.99 -4.11
CA ALA A 58 2.01 -13.17 -3.53
C ALA A 58 2.97 -12.83 -2.38
N LEU A 59 3.83 -11.82 -2.58
CA LEU A 59 4.77 -11.37 -1.55
C LEU A 59 4.03 -10.79 -0.33
N LEU A 60 2.98 -10.01 -0.57
CA LEU A 60 2.16 -9.45 0.51
C LEU A 60 1.43 -10.54 1.32
N TYR A 61 1.03 -11.64 0.67
CA TYR A 61 0.47 -12.81 1.35
C TYR A 61 1.52 -13.48 2.25
N GLU A 62 2.71 -13.75 1.71
CA GLU A 62 3.80 -14.38 2.45
C GLU A 62 4.21 -13.56 3.67
N ASP A 63 4.40 -12.24 3.47
CA ASP A 63 4.78 -11.32 4.54
C ASP A 63 3.70 -11.24 5.64
N ALA A 64 2.42 -11.20 5.26
CA ALA A 64 1.34 -11.16 6.23
C ALA A 64 1.27 -12.44 7.08
N ILE A 65 1.51 -13.61 6.47
CA ILE A 65 1.49 -14.89 7.18
C ILE A 65 2.68 -15.03 8.12
N ARG A 66 3.89 -14.69 7.64
CA ARG A 66 5.12 -14.85 8.41
C ARG A 66 5.25 -13.85 9.55
N ASN A 67 4.89 -12.59 9.30
CA ASN A 67 5.25 -11.48 10.19
C ASN A 67 4.07 -10.92 10.98
N GLU A 68 2.83 -11.27 10.63
CA GLU A 68 1.64 -10.64 11.22
C GLU A 68 0.59 -11.61 11.77
N GLY A 69 0.85 -12.91 11.68
CA GLY A 69 -0.08 -13.94 12.15
C GLY A 69 -1.34 -14.08 11.29
N ALA A 70 -1.30 -13.64 10.03
CA ALA A 70 -2.38 -13.90 9.08
C ALA A 70 -2.43 -15.39 8.71
N ILE A 71 -3.62 -15.89 8.40
CA ILE A 71 -3.84 -17.28 7.97
C ILE A 71 -4.59 -17.31 6.64
N ILE A 72 -4.51 -18.42 5.92
CA ILE A 72 -5.23 -18.62 4.67
C ILE A 72 -6.48 -19.47 4.94
N SER A 73 -7.62 -19.02 4.44
CA SER A 73 -8.87 -19.80 4.46
C SER A 73 -8.79 -21.01 3.51
N SER A 74 -9.72 -21.94 3.63
CA SER A 74 -9.87 -23.05 2.67
C SER A 74 -10.12 -22.59 1.23
N SER A 75 -10.61 -21.35 1.03
CA SER A 75 -10.85 -20.75 -0.28
C SER A 75 -9.66 -19.92 -0.81
N GLY A 76 -8.54 -19.85 -0.09
CA GLY A 76 -7.38 -19.04 -0.49
C GLY A 76 -7.45 -17.56 -0.10
N ALA A 77 -8.47 -17.14 0.66
CA ALA A 77 -8.57 -15.78 1.16
C ALA A 77 -7.62 -15.58 2.36
N LEU A 78 -6.95 -14.43 2.41
CA LEU A 78 -6.16 -14.04 3.58
C LEU A 78 -7.09 -13.57 4.70
N ILE A 79 -6.97 -14.20 5.87
CA ILE A 79 -7.69 -13.84 7.10
C ILE A 79 -6.69 -13.17 8.04
N ASN A 80 -7.08 -12.02 8.59
CA ASN A 80 -6.29 -11.27 9.57
C ASN A 80 -7.21 -10.64 10.61
N PHE A 81 -6.68 -10.36 11.80
CA PHE A 81 -7.41 -9.75 12.91
C PHE A 81 -7.10 -8.26 13.01
N SER A 82 -8.14 -7.41 13.00
CA SER A 82 -8.00 -5.95 13.17
C SER A 82 -7.87 -5.51 14.63
N GLY A 83 -7.80 -6.46 15.56
CA GLY A 83 -7.70 -6.22 17.00
C GLY A 83 -8.99 -5.65 17.61
N LYS A 84 -8.85 -4.76 18.59
CA LYS A 84 -9.97 -4.19 19.37
C LYS A 84 -10.95 -3.36 18.53
N LYS A 85 -10.50 -2.82 17.40
CA LYS A 85 -11.30 -1.96 16.52
C LYS A 85 -11.71 -2.76 15.29
N THR A 86 -12.99 -3.09 15.20
CA THR A 86 -13.56 -3.90 14.10
C THR A 86 -14.29 -3.06 13.05
N GLY A 87 -14.25 -1.73 13.19
CA GLY A 87 -14.90 -0.80 12.27
C GLY A 87 -14.37 0.62 12.41
N ARG A 88 -15.07 1.56 11.77
CA ARG A 88 -14.75 2.99 11.84
C ARG A 88 -14.87 3.50 13.28
N SER A 89 -14.01 4.44 13.66
CA SER A 89 -14.11 5.17 14.92
C SER A 89 -14.36 6.66 14.65
N PRO A 90 -15.62 7.08 14.39
CA PRO A 90 -15.91 8.46 13.96
C PRO A 90 -15.44 9.52 14.94
N LYS A 91 -15.49 9.22 16.25
CA LYS A 91 -15.06 10.11 17.33
C LYS A 91 -13.55 10.38 17.35
N ASP A 92 -12.76 9.60 16.62
CA ASP A 92 -11.30 9.73 16.56
C ASP A 92 -10.84 10.51 15.30
N LYS A 93 -11.76 10.80 14.35
CA LYS A 93 -11.44 11.60 13.15
C LYS A 93 -11.20 13.06 13.53
N ARG A 94 -10.13 13.64 12.99
CA ARG A 94 -9.76 15.05 13.16
C ARG A 94 -9.40 15.66 11.81
N ILE A 95 -9.59 16.96 11.66
CA ILE A 95 -9.16 17.74 10.50
C ILE A 95 -8.35 18.91 11.02
N VAL A 96 -7.18 19.15 10.42
CA VAL A 96 -6.29 20.26 10.77
C VAL A 96 -7.01 21.58 10.49
N TYR A 97 -6.94 22.50 11.44
CA TYR A 97 -7.49 23.85 11.29
C TYR A 97 -6.43 24.75 10.67
N GLU A 98 -6.35 24.75 9.34
CA GLU A 98 -5.38 25.53 8.55
C GLU A 98 -6.07 26.70 7.81
N GLU A 99 -5.31 27.77 7.55
CA GLU A 99 -5.84 29.00 6.96
C GLU A 99 -6.42 28.80 5.55
N THR A 100 -5.87 27.87 4.77
CA THR A 100 -6.24 27.61 3.37
C THR A 100 -7.61 26.93 3.21
N SER A 101 -8.06 26.17 4.19
CA SER A 101 -9.28 25.36 4.09
C SER A 101 -10.30 25.61 5.19
N LYS A 102 -9.98 26.43 6.21
CA LYS A 102 -10.85 26.65 7.38
C LYS A 102 -12.27 27.09 7.04
N ASP A 103 -12.45 27.90 5.99
CA ASP A 103 -13.73 28.48 5.62
C ASP A 103 -14.54 27.56 4.69
N GLU A 104 -13.90 26.54 4.10
CA GLU A 104 -14.53 25.55 3.22
C GLU A 104 -14.99 24.29 3.98
N ILE A 105 -14.54 24.12 5.23
CA ILE A 105 -14.84 22.95 6.04
C ILE A 105 -16.10 23.16 6.88
N TRP A 106 -17.06 22.23 6.76
CA TRP A 106 -18.23 22.20 7.61
C TRP A 106 -17.89 21.64 9.01
N TRP A 107 -17.56 22.52 9.95
CA TRP A 107 -17.16 22.17 11.30
C TRP A 107 -18.32 21.66 12.17
N GLY A 108 -18.06 20.66 13.03
CA GLY A 108 -19.06 20.12 13.94
C GLY A 108 -18.62 18.85 14.65
N SER A 109 -19.57 18.06 15.13
CA SER A 109 -19.30 16.78 15.81
C SER A 109 -18.71 15.70 14.89
N VAL A 110 -18.84 15.87 13.57
CA VAL A 110 -18.27 14.98 12.54
C VAL A 110 -16.87 15.43 12.10
N ASN A 111 -16.69 16.73 11.89
CA ASN A 111 -15.42 17.34 11.50
C ASN A 111 -14.87 18.12 12.69
N ILE A 112 -14.10 17.42 13.51
CA ILE A 112 -13.55 17.94 14.76
C ILE A 112 -12.20 18.58 14.46
N LYS A 113 -12.02 19.83 14.88
CA LYS A 113 -10.80 20.61 14.68
C LYS A 113 -9.61 19.99 15.42
N MET A 114 -8.44 20.08 14.81
CA MET A 114 -7.14 19.79 15.40
C MET A 114 -6.18 20.90 15.04
N ASP A 115 -5.36 21.29 16.01
CA ASP A 115 -4.32 22.28 15.82
C ASP A 115 -3.15 21.71 14.98
N GLU A 116 -2.52 22.56 14.18
CA GLU A 116 -1.43 22.18 13.27
C GLU A 116 -0.21 21.63 14.02
N HIS A 117 0.18 22.24 15.14
CA HIS A 117 1.29 21.74 15.95
C HIS A 117 1.02 20.35 16.52
N THR A 118 -0.23 20.09 16.92
CA THR A 118 -0.65 18.76 17.38
C THR A 118 -0.60 17.71 16.26
N PHE A 119 -0.95 18.12 15.03
CA PHE A 119 -0.83 17.24 13.86
C PHE A 119 0.63 16.90 13.57
N GLU A 120 1.54 17.86 13.57
CA GLU A 120 2.97 17.60 13.31
C GLU A 120 3.58 16.65 14.34
N ILE A 121 3.27 16.81 15.63
CA ILE A 121 3.71 15.85 16.67
C ILE A 121 3.20 14.42 16.37
N ASN A 122 1.94 14.28 15.93
CA ASN A 122 1.38 12.97 15.59
C ASN A 122 2.02 12.40 14.32
N ARG A 123 2.35 13.25 13.36
CA ARG A 123 3.04 12.88 12.12
C ARG A 123 4.44 12.37 12.41
N GLU A 124 5.23 13.09 13.23
CA GLU A 124 6.55 12.64 13.68
C GLU A 124 6.48 11.29 14.38
N ARG A 125 5.56 11.11 15.34
CA ARG A 125 5.35 9.82 16.02
C ARG A 125 4.99 8.68 15.07
N ALA A 126 4.22 8.97 14.02
CA ALA A 126 3.89 7.97 13.02
C ALA A 126 5.13 7.56 12.21
N ILE A 127 5.97 8.52 11.83
CA ILE A 127 7.25 8.27 11.13
C ILE A 127 8.20 7.48 12.02
N ASP A 128 8.38 7.88 13.28
CA ASP A 128 9.21 7.17 14.26
C ASP A 128 8.77 5.71 14.40
N TYR A 129 7.45 5.49 14.52
CA TYR A 129 6.91 4.14 14.58
C TYR A 129 7.21 3.33 13.31
N LEU A 130 7.12 3.93 12.13
CA LEU A 130 7.46 3.25 10.88
C LEU A 130 8.95 2.93 10.77
N ASN A 131 9.82 3.80 11.29
CA ASN A 131 11.26 3.58 11.37
C ASN A 131 11.65 2.43 12.32
N THR A 132 10.77 2.04 13.25
CA THR A 132 10.99 0.84 14.09
C THR A 132 10.67 -0.48 13.37
N ARG A 133 10.24 -0.47 12.10
CA ARG A 133 9.83 -1.66 11.36
C ARG A 133 10.92 -2.08 10.39
N ASP A 134 11.14 -3.38 10.29
CA ASP A 134 12.07 -3.94 9.30
C ASP A 134 11.56 -3.72 7.87
N ASN A 135 10.24 -3.78 7.68
CA ASN A 135 9.59 -3.63 6.39
C ASN A 135 8.55 -2.50 6.43
N VAL A 136 8.60 -1.61 5.43
CA VAL A 136 7.58 -0.59 5.17
C VAL A 136 7.04 -0.79 3.76
N TYR A 137 5.72 -0.84 3.63
CA TYR A 137 5.04 -1.09 2.36
C TYR A 137 4.53 0.22 1.78
N VAL A 138 4.77 0.42 0.49
CA VAL A 138 4.31 1.59 -0.25
C VAL A 138 3.43 1.14 -1.39
N PHE A 139 2.23 1.69 -1.46
CA PHE A 139 1.31 1.51 -2.57
C PHE A 139 1.05 2.84 -3.26
N ASP A 140 1.35 2.92 -4.54
CA ASP A 140 1.01 4.04 -5.41
C ASP A 140 -0.12 3.63 -6.36
N GLY A 141 -1.22 4.39 -6.32
CA GLY A 141 -2.39 4.14 -7.15
C GLY A 141 -3.21 5.39 -7.41
N TYR A 142 -4.42 5.18 -7.91
CA TYR A 142 -5.35 6.24 -8.27
C TYR A 142 -6.68 6.08 -7.55
N ALA A 143 -7.26 7.20 -7.11
CA ALA A 143 -8.64 7.28 -6.66
C ALA A 143 -9.48 7.97 -7.74
N GLY A 144 -10.50 7.25 -8.25
CA GLY A 144 -11.34 7.70 -9.36
C GLY A 144 -11.00 7.00 -10.67
N TRP A 145 -12.03 6.63 -11.44
CA TRP A 145 -11.90 5.90 -12.71
C TRP A 145 -11.49 6.80 -13.87
N ASP A 146 -12.06 8.00 -13.97
CA ASP A 146 -11.80 8.93 -15.07
C ASP A 146 -10.37 9.49 -14.98
N PRO A 147 -9.51 9.29 -16.00
CA PRO A 147 -8.15 9.82 -16.04
C PRO A 147 -8.04 11.34 -15.85
N LYS A 148 -9.09 12.10 -16.19
CA LYS A 148 -9.15 13.55 -16.04
C LYS A 148 -9.34 13.99 -14.59
N TYR A 149 -10.08 13.22 -13.80
CA TYR A 149 -10.46 13.57 -12.43
C TYR A 149 -9.82 12.67 -11.36
N ARG A 150 -9.02 11.68 -11.76
CA ARG A 150 -8.36 10.77 -10.82
C ARG A 150 -7.30 11.49 -9.98
N ILE A 151 -7.23 11.11 -8.72
CA ILE A 151 -6.27 11.63 -7.75
C ILE A 151 -5.17 10.59 -7.59
N LYS A 152 -3.91 11.02 -7.68
CA LYS A 152 -2.75 10.17 -7.35
C LYS A 152 -2.69 10.00 -5.84
N VAL A 153 -2.70 8.75 -5.36
CA VAL A 153 -2.67 8.42 -3.94
C VAL A 153 -1.48 7.52 -3.65
N ARG A 154 -0.68 7.92 -2.66
CA ARG A 154 0.39 7.12 -2.08
C ARG A 154 -0.02 6.69 -0.68
N VAL A 155 0.03 5.40 -0.42
CA VAL A 155 -0.24 4.81 0.91
C VAL A 155 1.03 4.20 1.44
N ILE A 156 1.41 4.59 2.65
CA ILE A 156 2.55 4.06 3.37
C ILE A 156 2.02 3.34 4.60
N CYS A 157 2.42 2.09 4.80
CA CYS A 157 1.94 1.30 5.93
C CYS A 157 2.97 0.29 6.44
N ALA A 158 2.87 -0.04 7.73
CA ALA A 158 3.75 -1.00 8.39
C ALA A 158 3.41 -2.47 8.12
N ARG A 159 2.22 -2.75 7.57
CA ARG A 159 1.66 -4.10 7.48
C ARG A 159 1.30 -4.46 6.04
N ALA A 160 1.75 -5.62 5.59
CA ALA A 160 1.53 -6.19 4.27
C ALA A 160 0.04 -6.34 3.94
N TYR A 161 -0.79 -6.78 4.90
CA TYR A 161 -2.23 -6.94 4.62
C TYR A 161 -2.94 -5.59 4.33
N HIS A 162 -2.45 -4.48 4.90
CA HIS A 162 -2.97 -3.15 4.60
C HIS A 162 -2.59 -2.73 3.18
N ALA A 163 -1.36 -3.00 2.74
CA ALA A 163 -0.96 -2.79 1.36
C ALA A 163 -1.79 -3.66 0.40
N LEU A 164 -2.01 -4.94 0.74
CA LEU A 164 -2.82 -5.87 -0.06
C LEU A 164 -4.26 -5.38 -0.22
N PHE A 165 -4.83 -4.80 0.84
CA PHE A 165 -6.16 -4.21 0.80
C PHE A 165 -6.26 -3.06 -0.20
N MET A 166 -5.22 -2.25 -0.34
CA MET A 166 -5.19 -1.17 -1.34
C MET A 166 -5.05 -1.72 -2.76
N VAL A 167 -4.19 -2.73 -2.97
CA VAL A 167 -3.99 -3.38 -4.27
C VAL A 167 -5.30 -3.91 -4.84
N ARG A 168 -6.16 -4.55 -4.01
CA ARG A 168 -7.44 -5.11 -4.48
C ARG A 168 -8.54 -4.08 -4.74
N ARG A 169 -8.35 -2.83 -4.33
CA ARG A 169 -9.37 -1.77 -4.44
C ARG A 169 -9.08 -0.75 -5.53
N ALA A 170 -7.87 -0.74 -6.07
CA ALA A 170 -7.54 0.09 -7.21
C ALA A 170 -7.94 -0.65 -8.51
N PRO A 171 -8.73 -0.02 -9.40
CA PRO A 171 -8.89 -0.50 -10.77
C PRO A 171 -7.59 -0.38 -11.58
#